data_AF-W2Y7S0-F1
#
_entry.id   AF-W2Y7S0-F1
#
_cell.length_a   1.000
_cell.length_b   1.000
_cell.length_c   1.000
_cell.angle_alpha   90.00
_cell.angle_beta   90.00
_cell.angle_gamma   90.00
#
_symmetry.space_group_name_H-M   'P 1'
#
loop_
_entity.id
_entity.type
_entity.pdbx_description
1 polymer ?
#
loop_
_entity_poly.entity_id
_entity_poly.type
_entity_poly.pdbx_seq_one_letter_code
_entity_poly.pdbx_strand_id
1 'polypeptide(L)'
;MEVKAAGKSQRKRLQRQLEFYMSESNLRQDKFLQQTMDEEGFIPVRVFLSFNKLKSLNATERMILDEAEKSSTIRVDRASCCIAPKVVPVAGQDLQADARTIYIDSFSATDDHDSLRRTFAKFGKVNLVSLPRFPQSKKFKGFGFVEFSDQSAANNASAKSSDADLRGIRVMSKTRWIQMKEQLKRQLSCPDGDLATGNDIDKVDSASTPDNSSTCDVMSNATGKKKKRRRKRAVGGGHLHFGDDEGGEEGASGSEDNREATKKQKT
;
A
#
# COMPACT_ATOMS: atom_id res chain seq x y z
N MET A 1 44.03 2.04 -5.55
CA MET A 1 43.22 1.37 -4.49
C MET A 1 41.73 1.69 -4.54
N GLU A 2 41.27 2.56 -5.44
CA GLU A 2 39.89 3.12 -5.46
C GLU A 2 38.80 2.14 -5.94
N VAL A 3 39.12 1.25 -6.89
CA VAL A 3 38.16 0.30 -7.50
C VAL A 3 37.57 -0.70 -6.48
N LYS A 4 38.35 -1.08 -5.45
CA LYS A 4 37.90 -2.04 -4.41
C LYS A 4 36.87 -1.42 -3.45
N ALA A 5 36.88 -0.11 -3.25
CA ALA A 5 35.95 0.57 -2.33
C ALA A 5 34.56 0.72 -2.96
N ALA A 6 34.50 1.09 -4.24
CA ALA A 6 33.25 1.19 -5.00
C ALA A 6 32.51 -0.17 -5.07
N GLY A 7 33.25 -1.26 -5.37
CA GLY A 7 32.68 -2.60 -5.41
C GLY A 7 32.14 -3.08 -4.06
N LYS A 8 32.79 -2.73 -2.94
CA LYS A 8 32.29 -3.05 -1.59
C LYS A 8 30.99 -2.30 -1.25
N SER A 9 30.86 -1.05 -1.69
CA SER A 9 29.63 -0.27 -1.50
C SER A 9 28.46 -0.86 -2.29
N GLN A 10 28.69 -1.24 -3.55
CA GLN A 10 27.69 -1.90 -4.39
C GLN A 10 27.24 -3.24 -3.82
N ARG A 11 28.18 -4.10 -3.38
CA ARG A 11 27.88 -5.39 -2.74
C ARG A 11 27.05 -5.23 -1.46
N LYS A 12 27.32 -4.23 -0.63
CA LYS A 12 26.48 -3.92 0.54
C LYS A 12 25.06 -3.47 0.15
N ARG A 13 24.91 -2.67 -0.92
CA ARG A 13 23.59 -2.27 -1.43
C ARG A 13 22.82 -3.48 -1.97
N LEU A 14 23.52 -4.37 -2.69
CA LEU A 14 22.97 -5.64 -3.17
C LEU A 14 22.49 -6.51 -2.00
N GLN A 15 23.33 -6.75 -1.00
CA GLN A 15 22.98 -7.54 0.18
C GLN A 15 21.72 -7.01 0.86
N ARG A 16 21.67 -5.71 1.16
CA ARG A 16 20.48 -5.08 1.78
C ARG A 16 19.23 -5.22 0.92
N GLN A 17 19.38 -5.18 -0.41
CA GLN A 17 18.26 -5.31 -1.33
C GLN A 17 17.74 -6.76 -1.38
N LEU A 18 18.63 -7.75 -1.32
CA LEU A 18 18.26 -9.17 -1.21
C LEU A 18 17.58 -9.45 0.13
N GLU A 19 18.14 -8.94 1.23
CA GLU A 19 17.56 -9.03 2.57
C GLU A 19 16.17 -8.40 2.63
N PHE A 20 15.96 -7.29 1.92
CA PHE A 20 14.64 -6.69 1.80
C PHE A 20 13.67 -7.59 1.02
N TYR A 21 14.06 -8.13 -0.14
CA TYR A 21 13.18 -8.99 -0.92
C TYR A 21 12.76 -10.24 -0.16
N MET A 22 13.70 -10.83 0.58
CA MET A 22 13.49 -12.01 1.42
C MET A 22 12.96 -11.66 2.82
N SER A 23 12.72 -10.39 3.13
CA SER A 23 12.18 -9.98 4.43
C SER A 23 10.72 -10.39 4.57
N GLU A 24 10.32 -10.74 5.79
CA GLU A 24 8.94 -11.13 6.07
C GLU A 24 7.94 -10.05 5.67
N SER A 25 8.24 -8.78 5.95
CA SER A 25 7.39 -7.63 5.58
C SER A 25 7.14 -7.55 4.07
N ASN A 26 8.18 -7.69 3.24
CA ASN A 26 8.02 -7.69 1.80
C ASN A 26 7.30 -8.96 1.32
N LEU A 27 7.77 -10.13 1.77
CA LEU A 27 7.23 -11.42 1.35
C LEU A 27 5.75 -11.59 1.71
N ARG A 28 5.23 -10.98 2.79
CA ARG A 28 3.79 -10.98 3.09
C ARG A 28 2.94 -10.34 1.98
N GLN A 29 3.45 -9.28 1.36
CA GLN A 29 2.72 -8.47 0.39
C GLN A 29 3.07 -8.83 -1.07
N ASP A 30 4.29 -9.27 -1.34
CA ASP A 30 4.80 -9.57 -2.67
C ASP A 30 4.27 -10.91 -3.19
N LYS A 31 3.17 -10.85 -3.94
CA LYS A 31 2.54 -12.02 -4.57
C LYS A 31 3.41 -12.67 -5.62
N PHE A 32 4.26 -11.91 -6.30
CA PHE A 32 5.12 -12.45 -7.34
C PHE A 32 6.17 -13.38 -6.72
N LEU A 33 6.86 -12.93 -5.67
CA LEU A 33 7.83 -13.75 -4.96
C LEU A 33 7.17 -14.98 -4.32
N GLN A 34 6.01 -14.80 -3.65
CA GLN A 34 5.24 -15.92 -3.08
C GLN A 34 4.89 -17.00 -4.12
N GLN A 35 4.52 -16.59 -5.33
CA GLN A 35 4.13 -17.52 -6.41
C GLN A 35 5.31 -18.17 -7.11
N THR A 36 6.50 -17.56 -7.02
CA THR A 36 7.72 -18.08 -7.66
C THR A 36 8.50 -19.02 -6.75
N MET A 37 8.20 -19.02 -5.45
CA MET A 37 8.77 -19.95 -4.47
C MET A 37 8.30 -21.38 -4.72
N ASP A 38 9.21 -22.33 -4.55
CA ASP A 38 8.87 -23.75 -4.46
C ASP A 38 8.31 -24.13 -3.07
N GLU A 39 8.07 -25.42 -2.84
CA GLU A 39 7.54 -25.95 -1.58
C GLU A 39 8.46 -25.67 -0.38
N GLU A 40 9.75 -25.49 -0.62
CA GLU A 40 10.76 -25.18 0.39
C GLU A 40 11.09 -23.68 0.50
N GLY A 41 10.46 -22.84 -0.33
CA GLY A 41 10.65 -21.39 -0.36
C GLY A 41 11.84 -20.91 -1.20
N PHE A 42 12.48 -21.78 -1.98
CA PHE A 42 13.57 -21.38 -2.86
C PHE A 42 13.08 -20.69 -4.13
N ILE A 43 13.87 -19.71 -4.57
CA ILE A 43 13.65 -18.95 -5.79
C ILE A 43 14.97 -18.95 -6.60
N PRO A 44 14.95 -19.30 -7.89
CA PRO A 44 16.14 -19.27 -8.74
C PRO A 44 16.74 -17.87 -8.85
N VAL A 45 18.07 -17.75 -8.80
CA VAL A 45 18.80 -16.46 -8.90
C VAL A 45 18.48 -15.71 -10.20
N ARG A 46 18.16 -16.45 -11.27
CA ARG A 46 17.72 -15.88 -12.55
C ARG A 46 16.50 -14.96 -12.43
N VAL A 47 15.56 -15.27 -11.53
CA VAL A 47 14.38 -14.44 -11.28
C VAL A 47 14.80 -13.07 -10.74
N PHE A 48 15.74 -13.04 -9.80
CA PHE A 48 16.25 -11.81 -9.20
C PHE A 48 17.00 -10.93 -10.21
N LEU A 49 17.73 -11.52 -11.15
CA LEU A 49 18.38 -10.77 -12.23
C LEU A 49 17.38 -10.00 -13.11
N SER A 50 16.11 -10.39 -13.13
CA SER A 50 15.06 -9.67 -13.85
C SER A 50 14.61 -8.37 -13.16
N PHE A 51 14.89 -8.21 -11.86
CA PHE A 51 14.37 -7.09 -11.06
C PHE A 51 15.10 -5.78 -11.36
N ASN A 52 14.33 -4.70 -11.53
CA ASN A 52 14.86 -3.39 -11.91
C ASN A 52 15.94 -2.86 -10.96
N LYS A 53 15.77 -3.05 -9.64
CA LYS A 53 16.79 -2.62 -8.66
C LYS A 53 18.08 -3.44 -8.76
N LEU A 54 17.99 -4.74 -9.04
CA LEU A 54 19.18 -5.59 -9.19
C LEU A 54 19.88 -5.38 -10.53
N LYS A 55 19.11 -5.10 -11.59
CA LYS A 55 19.64 -4.62 -12.88
C LYS A 55 20.42 -3.32 -12.72
N SER A 56 19.88 -2.35 -11.99
CA SER A 56 20.55 -1.06 -11.73
C SER A 56 21.84 -1.19 -10.91
N LEU A 57 21.99 -2.30 -10.18
CA LEU A 57 23.19 -2.63 -9.41
C LEU A 57 24.14 -3.55 -10.19
N ASN A 58 23.90 -3.80 -11.48
CA ASN A 58 24.67 -4.72 -12.32
C ASN A 58 24.95 -6.06 -11.61
N ALA A 59 23.95 -6.59 -10.90
CA ALA A 59 24.09 -7.81 -10.13
C ALA A 59 24.35 -8.99 -11.08
N THR A 60 25.31 -9.84 -10.72
CA THR A 60 25.57 -11.11 -11.40
C THR A 60 25.15 -12.27 -10.50
N GLU A 61 24.94 -13.45 -11.08
CA GLU A 61 24.56 -14.66 -10.33
C GLU A 61 25.54 -14.97 -9.19
N ARG A 62 26.86 -14.90 -9.49
CA ARG A 62 27.92 -15.07 -8.48
C ARG A 62 27.82 -14.04 -7.36
N MET A 63 27.59 -12.76 -7.69
CA MET A 63 27.46 -11.71 -6.67
C MET A 63 26.24 -11.93 -5.78
N ILE A 64 25.12 -12.39 -6.33
CA ILE A 64 23.91 -12.67 -5.55
C ILE A 64 24.16 -13.84 -4.58
N LEU A 65 24.73 -14.95 -5.05
CA LEU A 65 25.02 -16.12 -4.21
C LEU A 65 26.02 -15.78 -3.09
N ASP A 66 27.12 -15.09 -3.41
CA ASP A 66 28.14 -14.73 -2.43
C ASP A 66 27.62 -13.78 -1.34
N GLU A 67 26.74 -12.83 -1.70
CA GLU A 67 26.17 -11.88 -0.74
C GLU A 67 25.00 -12.44 0.05
N ALA A 68 24.21 -13.33 -0.55
CA ALA A 68 23.16 -14.05 0.14
C ALA A 68 23.72 -14.97 1.23
N GLU A 69 24.86 -15.63 0.97
CA GLU A 69 25.50 -16.55 1.93
C GLU A 69 26.06 -15.82 3.17
N LYS A 70 26.44 -14.55 3.03
CA LYS A 70 26.87 -13.70 4.15
C LYS A 70 25.70 -13.18 4.97
N SER A 71 24.48 -13.24 4.45
CA SER A 71 23.31 -12.71 5.13
C SER A 71 22.82 -13.68 6.21
N SER A 72 22.44 -13.14 7.36
CA SER A 72 21.88 -13.95 8.44
C SER A 72 20.42 -14.36 8.18
N THR A 73 19.74 -13.81 7.17
CA THR A 73 18.30 -14.02 6.93
C THR A 73 17.99 -14.88 5.71
N ILE A 74 18.99 -15.22 4.89
CA ILE A 74 18.82 -15.93 3.61
C ILE A 74 19.52 -17.30 3.68
N ARG A 75 18.91 -18.31 3.04
CA ARG A 75 19.47 -19.63 2.75
C ARG A 75 19.90 -19.66 1.28
N VAL A 76 21.01 -20.32 0.99
CA VAL A 76 21.55 -20.42 -0.36
C VAL A 76 21.76 -21.88 -0.71
N ASP A 77 21.29 -22.29 -1.88
CA ASP A 77 21.70 -23.54 -2.53
C ASP A 77 22.50 -23.20 -3.78
N ARG A 78 23.80 -23.50 -3.74
CA ARG A 78 24.74 -23.25 -4.84
C ARG A 78 24.56 -24.25 -5.99
N ALA A 79 24.06 -25.46 -5.72
CA ALA A 79 23.89 -26.47 -6.77
C ALA A 79 22.74 -26.09 -7.72
N SER A 80 21.61 -25.70 -7.13
CA SER A 80 20.42 -25.29 -7.89
C SER A 80 20.39 -23.80 -8.22
N CYS A 81 21.42 -23.04 -7.82
CA CYS A 81 21.54 -21.59 -8.00
C CYS A 81 20.26 -20.85 -7.55
N CYS A 82 19.80 -21.17 -6.34
CA CYS A 82 18.58 -20.61 -5.78
C CYS A 82 18.81 -20.11 -4.34
N ILE A 83 17.94 -19.18 -3.92
CA ILE A 83 17.97 -18.58 -2.59
C ILE A 83 16.57 -18.61 -1.98
N ALA A 84 16.50 -18.77 -0.66
CA ALA A 84 15.25 -18.80 0.10
C ALA A 84 15.36 -17.92 1.35
N PRO A 85 14.27 -17.35 1.88
CA PRO A 85 14.29 -16.79 3.23
C PRO A 85 14.53 -17.90 4.26
N LYS A 86 15.20 -17.58 5.38
CA LYS A 86 15.33 -18.54 6.50
C LYS A 86 14.00 -18.79 7.20
N VAL A 87 13.12 -17.79 7.20
CA VAL A 87 11.77 -17.88 7.77
C VAL A 87 10.79 -17.54 6.66
N VAL A 88 10.00 -18.52 6.25
CA VAL A 88 8.92 -18.30 5.28
C VAL A 88 7.73 -17.72 6.06
N PRO A 89 7.27 -16.49 5.76
CA PRO A 89 6.14 -15.92 6.46
C PRO A 89 4.88 -16.70 6.11
N VAL A 90 4.23 -17.25 7.14
CA VAL A 90 2.96 -17.96 6.99
C VAL A 90 1.85 -16.94 6.69
N ALA A 91 1.08 -17.21 5.65
CA ALA A 91 -0.02 -16.34 5.24
C ALA A 91 -1.03 -16.15 6.39
N GLY A 92 -1.32 -14.90 6.75
CA GLY A 92 -2.36 -14.53 7.71
C GLY A 92 -1.96 -14.48 9.18
N GLN A 93 -0.70 -14.73 9.56
CA GLN A 93 -0.28 -14.76 10.97
C GLN A 93 0.14 -13.41 11.58
N ASP A 94 0.40 -12.37 10.78
CA ASP A 94 0.90 -11.09 11.33
C ASP A 94 -0.22 -10.05 11.50
N LEU A 95 -1.09 -10.28 12.49
CA LEU A 95 -2.14 -9.33 12.90
C LEU A 95 -1.55 -8.01 13.43
N GLN A 96 -0.25 -7.99 13.79
CA GLN A 96 0.44 -6.80 14.30
C GLN A 96 1.10 -5.97 13.19
N ALA A 97 1.22 -6.49 11.97
CA ALA A 97 1.74 -5.72 10.84
C ALA A 97 0.93 -4.43 10.64
N ASP A 98 -0.39 -4.50 10.82
CA ASP A 98 -1.27 -3.34 10.68
C ASP A 98 -1.00 -2.28 11.74
N ALA A 99 -0.78 -2.69 12.98
CA ALA A 99 -0.45 -1.77 14.05
C ALA A 99 0.88 -1.06 13.74
N ARG A 100 1.89 -1.79 13.25
CA ARG A 100 3.24 -1.25 12.93
C ARG A 100 3.29 -0.45 11.63
N THR A 101 2.17 -0.31 10.94
CA THR A 101 2.08 0.40 9.67
C THR A 101 1.36 1.73 9.83
N ILE A 102 1.92 2.77 9.20
CA ILE A 102 1.26 4.07 9.04
C ILE A 102 0.74 4.23 7.62
N TYR A 103 -0.36 4.96 7.48
CA TYR A 103 -0.80 5.53 6.22
C TYR A 103 -0.21 6.91 6.05
N ILE A 104 0.27 7.20 4.85
CA ILE A 104 0.82 8.49 4.46
C ILE A 104 0.10 8.98 3.20
N ASP A 105 -0.16 10.27 3.13
CA ASP A 105 -0.79 10.93 1.98
C ASP A 105 -0.26 12.34 1.81
N SER A 106 -0.54 12.95 0.65
CA SER A 106 -0.15 14.33 0.34
C SER A 106 1.37 14.54 0.33
N PHE A 107 2.12 13.56 -0.19
CA PHE A 107 3.56 13.71 -0.48
C PHE A 107 3.78 14.18 -1.92
N SER A 108 4.96 14.73 -2.20
CA SER A 108 5.29 15.32 -3.50
C SER A 108 5.32 14.26 -4.61
N ALA A 109 5.03 14.65 -5.85
CA ALA A 109 5.20 13.79 -7.02
C ALA A 109 6.66 13.32 -7.22
N THR A 110 7.63 14.04 -6.64
CA THR A 110 9.05 13.70 -6.64
C THR A 110 9.45 12.72 -5.54
N ASP A 111 8.58 12.45 -4.57
CA ASP A 111 8.90 11.54 -3.47
C ASP A 111 8.89 10.09 -3.94
N ASP A 112 10.02 9.42 -3.74
CA ASP A 112 10.20 8.01 -4.02
C ASP A 112 10.32 7.18 -2.73
N HIS A 113 10.47 5.87 -2.89
CA HIS A 113 10.60 4.95 -1.77
C HIS A 113 11.80 5.31 -0.87
N ASP A 114 12.89 5.80 -1.46
CA ASP A 114 14.12 6.12 -0.73
C ASP A 114 13.99 7.45 0.05
N SER A 115 13.34 8.46 -0.53
CA SER A 115 13.00 9.74 0.10
C SER A 115 12.11 9.52 1.32
N LEU A 116 11.03 8.74 1.16
CA LEU A 116 10.13 8.42 2.26
C LEU A 116 10.83 7.59 3.32
N ARG A 117 11.63 6.58 2.92
CA ARG A 117 12.42 5.80 3.87
C ARG A 117 13.36 6.66 4.70
N ARG A 118 14.05 7.63 4.08
CA ARG A 118 14.92 8.59 4.79
C ARG A 118 14.12 9.49 5.73
N THR A 119 13.00 10.02 5.26
CA THR A 119 12.13 10.91 6.05
C THR A 119 11.60 10.21 7.30
N PHE A 120 11.18 8.97 7.18
CA PHE A 120 10.61 8.20 8.29
C PHE A 120 11.65 7.46 9.13
N ALA A 121 12.90 7.30 8.66
CA ALA A 121 13.98 6.67 9.41
C ALA A 121 14.28 7.35 10.76
N LYS A 122 13.94 8.65 10.91
CA LYS A 122 14.09 9.40 12.16
C LYS A 122 13.16 8.92 13.29
N PHE A 123 12.05 8.25 12.96
CA PHE A 123 11.12 7.72 13.97
C PHE A 123 11.41 6.26 14.32
N GLY A 124 12.10 5.53 13.44
CA GLY A 124 12.47 4.14 13.66
C GLY A 124 12.89 3.43 12.38
N LYS A 125 13.28 2.16 12.53
CA LYS A 125 13.69 1.31 11.40
C LYS A 125 12.49 1.00 10.51
N VAL A 126 12.55 1.43 9.25
CA VAL A 126 11.53 1.17 8.22
C VAL A 126 11.79 -0.18 7.54
N ASN A 127 10.83 -1.09 7.63
CA ASN A 127 10.88 -2.42 7.02
C ASN A 127 10.35 -2.41 5.58
N LEU A 128 9.22 -1.73 5.35
CA LEU A 128 8.57 -1.70 4.04
C LEU A 128 7.98 -0.31 3.75
N VAL A 129 8.11 0.11 2.50
CA VAL A 129 7.40 1.27 1.95
C VAL A 129 6.59 0.76 0.76
N SER A 130 5.28 0.99 0.77
CA SER A 130 4.36 0.60 -0.28
C SER A 130 3.70 1.82 -0.87
N LEU A 131 3.92 2.07 -2.17
CA LEU A 131 3.35 3.20 -2.91
C LEU A 131 2.43 2.68 -4.02
N PRO A 132 1.14 2.45 -3.73
CA PRO A 132 0.18 2.00 -4.73
C PRO A 132 0.12 2.95 -5.93
N ARG A 133 0.15 2.36 -7.12
CA ARG A 133 -0.02 3.06 -8.41
C ARG A 133 -1.31 2.61 -9.08
N PHE A 134 -1.86 3.47 -9.93
CA PHE A 134 -2.97 3.09 -10.80
C PHE A 134 -2.49 2.06 -11.84
N PRO A 135 -3.22 0.96 -12.07
CA PRO A 135 -2.79 -0.07 -13.02
C PRO A 135 -2.60 0.44 -14.45
N GLN A 136 -3.49 1.32 -14.91
CA GLN A 136 -3.53 1.83 -16.28
C GLN A 136 -2.52 2.96 -16.51
N SER A 137 -2.58 4.04 -15.72
CA SER A 137 -1.72 5.21 -15.94
C SER A 137 -0.33 5.09 -15.30
N LYS A 138 -0.09 4.07 -14.45
CA LYS A 138 1.10 3.93 -13.59
C LYS A 138 1.38 5.14 -12.68
N LYS A 139 0.50 6.15 -12.67
CA LYS A 139 0.58 7.30 -11.77
C LYS A 139 0.36 6.83 -10.34
N PHE A 140 1.03 7.49 -9.40
CA PHE A 140 0.84 7.22 -7.98
C PHE A 140 -0.58 7.62 -7.56
N LYS A 141 -1.16 6.89 -6.61
CA LYS A 141 -2.50 7.17 -6.08
C LYS A 141 -2.53 8.34 -5.08
N GLY A 142 -1.41 9.02 -4.84
CA GLY A 142 -1.28 10.11 -3.86
C GLY A 142 -1.01 9.65 -2.43
N PHE A 143 -1.24 8.37 -2.13
CA PHE A 143 -1.04 7.80 -0.80
C PHE A 143 -0.07 6.60 -0.80
N GLY A 144 0.39 6.24 0.39
CA GLY A 144 1.30 5.13 0.63
C GLY A 144 1.16 4.56 2.03
N PHE A 145 1.89 3.48 2.27
CA PHE A 145 2.01 2.84 3.58
C PHE A 145 3.47 2.66 3.94
N VAL A 146 3.80 2.88 5.21
CA VAL A 146 5.14 2.66 5.75
C VAL A 146 5.03 1.73 6.96
N GLU A 147 5.67 0.56 6.86
CA GLU A 147 5.74 -0.42 7.94
C GLU A 147 7.07 -0.27 8.68
N PHE A 148 6.98 -0.11 10.00
CA PHE A 148 8.14 -0.05 10.88
C PHE A 148 8.45 -1.40 11.50
N SER A 149 9.67 -1.54 12.02
CA SER A 149 10.04 -2.67 12.88
C SER A 149 9.18 -2.72 14.15
N ASP A 150 8.92 -1.55 14.73
CA ASP A 150 8.33 -1.41 16.06
C ASP A 150 7.01 -0.61 16.02
N GLN A 151 6.07 -1.01 16.88
CA GLN A 151 4.81 -0.32 17.05
C GLN A 151 4.98 1.12 17.52
N SER A 152 5.92 1.33 18.45
CA SER A 152 6.21 2.65 19.02
C SER A 152 6.64 3.65 17.95
N ALA A 153 7.45 3.22 16.96
CA ALA A 153 7.86 4.07 15.85
C ALA A 153 6.67 4.53 14.99
N ALA A 154 5.72 3.63 14.71
CA ALA A 154 4.49 3.97 13.99
C ALA A 154 3.62 4.96 14.76
N ASN A 155 3.45 4.75 16.07
CA ASN A 155 2.71 5.65 16.95
C ASN A 155 3.36 7.05 16.98
N ASN A 156 4.68 7.12 17.16
CA ASN A 156 5.44 8.37 17.19
C ASN A 156 5.33 9.13 15.86
N ALA A 157 5.44 8.44 14.73
CA ALA A 157 5.28 9.04 13.42
C ALA A 157 3.86 9.61 13.20
N SER A 158 2.82 8.89 13.65
CA SER A 158 1.43 9.38 13.54
C SER A 158 1.10 10.53 14.50
N ALA A 159 1.70 10.56 15.69
CA ALA A 159 1.53 11.65 16.65
C ALA A 159 2.16 12.95 16.15
N LYS A 160 3.22 12.86 15.35
CA LYS A 160 3.93 14.00 14.75
C LYS A 160 3.43 14.37 13.35
N SER A 161 2.18 14.02 13.01
CA SER A 161 1.61 14.27 11.67
C SER A 161 1.50 15.74 11.25
N SER A 162 1.60 16.68 12.19
CA SER A 162 1.62 18.13 11.96
C SER A 162 3.04 18.75 12.02
N ASP A 163 4.09 17.93 12.07
CA ASP A 163 5.48 18.37 12.18
C ASP A 163 5.98 18.95 10.84
N ALA A 164 6.69 20.09 10.90
CA ALA A 164 7.30 20.73 9.75
C ALA A 164 8.29 19.80 9.02
N ASP A 165 8.93 18.90 9.76
CA ASP A 165 9.88 17.94 9.20
C ASP A 165 9.23 16.86 8.32
N LEU A 166 7.90 16.77 8.30
CA LEU A 166 7.17 15.89 7.39
C LEU A 166 6.86 16.56 6.06
N ARG A 167 7.29 17.82 5.84
CA ARG A 167 7.15 18.53 4.56
C ARG A 167 5.69 18.57 4.06
N GLY A 168 4.73 18.62 4.99
CA GLY A 168 3.29 18.61 4.70
C GLY A 168 2.68 17.22 4.46
N ILE A 169 3.45 16.14 4.58
CA ILE A 169 2.93 14.77 4.47
C ILE A 169 2.01 14.48 5.63
N ARG A 170 0.75 14.16 5.33
CA ARG A 170 -0.22 13.72 6.34
C ARG A 170 0.07 12.29 6.73
N VAL A 171 0.13 12.04 8.03
CA VAL A 171 0.42 10.72 8.60
C VAL A 171 -0.70 10.31 9.55
N MET A 172 -1.12 9.05 9.46
CA MET A 172 -2.07 8.46 10.41
C MET A 172 -1.75 6.98 10.62
N SER A 173 -2.23 6.39 11.72
CA SER A 173 -2.10 4.94 11.91
C SER A 173 -2.94 4.18 10.88
N LYS A 174 -2.48 3.01 10.44
CA LYS A 174 -3.24 2.19 9.48
C LYS A 174 -4.59 1.77 10.05
N THR A 175 -4.68 1.47 11.34
CA THR A 175 -5.96 1.19 12.02
C THR A 175 -6.95 2.35 11.87
N ARG A 176 -6.49 3.59 12.09
CA ARG A 176 -7.33 4.79 11.92
C ARG A 176 -7.75 4.97 10.46
N TRP A 177 -6.87 4.70 9.51
CA TRP A 177 -7.20 4.75 8.08
C TRP A 177 -8.25 3.69 7.69
N ILE A 178 -8.12 2.44 8.17
CA ILE A 178 -9.08 1.36 7.91
C ILE A 178 -10.47 1.76 8.42
N GLN A 179 -10.55 2.27 9.65
CA GLN A 179 -11.81 2.75 10.24
C GLN A 179 -12.43 3.89 9.41
N MET A 180 -11.63 4.90 9.06
CA MET A 180 -12.10 6.04 8.26
C MET A 180 -12.60 5.60 6.87
N LYS A 181 -11.88 4.67 6.23
CA LYS A 181 -12.27 4.11 4.93
C LYS A 181 -13.58 3.33 5.00
N GLU A 182 -13.77 2.52 6.05
CA GLU A 182 -15.00 1.76 6.26
C GLU A 182 -16.20 2.70 6.51
N GLN A 183 -16.00 3.77 7.28
CA GLN A 183 -17.01 4.79 7.51
C GLN A 183 -17.39 5.52 6.21
N LEU A 184 -16.39 5.94 5.41
CA LEU A 184 -16.63 6.58 4.12
C LEU A 184 -17.36 5.64 3.16
N LYS A 185 -17.00 4.34 3.14
CA LYS A 185 -17.68 3.34 2.34
C LYS A 185 -19.14 3.15 2.75
N ARG A 186 -19.43 3.18 4.05
CA ARG A 186 -20.80 3.10 4.59
C ARG A 186 -21.63 4.32 4.19
N GLN A 187 -21.05 5.51 4.29
CA GLN A 187 -21.71 6.75 3.84
C GLN A 187 -22.02 6.73 2.35
N LEU A 188 -21.08 6.28 1.52
CA LEU A 188 -21.28 6.15 0.07
C LEU A 188 -22.22 5.00 -0.33
N SER A 189 -22.47 4.03 0.56
CA SER A 189 -23.42 2.94 0.30
C SER A 189 -24.89 3.30 0.55
N CYS A 190 -25.18 4.55 0.91
CA CYS A 190 -26.53 5.11 0.94
C CYS A 190 -26.65 6.20 -0.14
N PRO A 191 -27.13 5.87 -1.35
CA PRO A 191 -27.86 6.85 -2.14
C PRO A 191 -29.23 7.03 -1.48
N ASP A 192 -29.61 8.30 -1.31
CA ASP A 192 -30.79 8.74 -0.59
C ASP A 192 -32.07 8.00 -0.97
N GLY A 193 -32.85 7.65 0.05
CA GLY A 193 -34.28 7.79 -0.08
C GLY A 193 -34.59 9.28 0.04
N ASP A 194 -35.21 9.86 -0.99
CA ASP A 194 -35.95 11.12 -0.93
C ASP A 194 -37.25 10.90 -1.71
N LEU A 195 -38.40 10.88 -1.01
CA LEU A 195 -39.32 12.01 -0.80
C LEU A 195 -40.21 12.28 -2.03
N ALA A 196 -41.34 11.57 -2.07
CA ALA A 196 -42.54 12.04 -2.76
C ALA A 196 -43.50 12.64 -1.71
N THR A 197 -43.53 13.96 -1.67
CA THR A 197 -44.65 14.75 -1.17
C THR A 197 -45.90 14.45 -2.00
N GLY A 198 -46.99 14.11 -1.32
CA GLY A 198 -48.31 13.93 -1.94
C GLY A 198 -49.36 13.83 -0.85
N ASN A 199 -50.09 14.93 -0.64
CA ASN A 199 -51.33 14.98 0.12
C ASN A 199 -52.27 13.84 -0.31
N ASP A 200 -52.91 13.19 0.65
CA ASP A 200 -54.34 12.88 0.54
C ASP A 200 -54.96 12.79 1.94
N ILE A 201 -56.01 13.58 2.11
CA ILE A 201 -56.93 13.62 3.25
C ILE A 201 -57.92 12.47 3.05
N ASP A 202 -58.09 11.59 4.04
CA ASP A 202 -59.42 11.15 4.47
C ASP A 202 -59.39 10.36 5.80
N LYS A 203 -59.81 11.08 6.84
CA LYS A 203 -60.88 10.81 7.82
C LYS A 203 -61.17 9.38 8.31
N VAL A 204 -61.51 9.35 9.62
CA VAL A 204 -62.23 8.35 10.45
C VAL A 204 -61.38 7.20 11.02
N ASP A 205 -61.42 6.80 12.29
CA ASP A 205 -62.22 7.22 13.45
C ASP A 205 -61.56 6.71 14.74
N SER A 206 -61.85 7.39 15.85
CA SER A 206 -62.05 6.82 17.20
C SER A 206 -60.92 6.12 17.98
N ALA A 207 -60.36 6.91 18.90
CA ALA A 207 -60.43 6.72 20.36
C ALA A 207 -59.62 5.62 21.08
N SER A 208 -58.93 6.11 22.13
CA SER A 208 -58.64 5.48 23.44
C SER A 208 -57.24 4.88 23.66
N THR A 209 -56.36 5.69 24.24
CA THR A 209 -55.53 5.28 25.40
C THR A 209 -56.46 5.09 26.63
N PRO A 210 -56.12 4.34 27.71
CA PRO A 210 -54.77 4.31 28.28
C PRO A 210 -54.32 3.04 29.04
N ASP A 211 -53.04 3.11 29.43
CA ASP A 211 -52.42 2.60 30.66
C ASP A 211 -52.34 1.09 30.97
N ASN A 212 -51.13 0.69 31.39
CA ASN A 212 -50.84 -0.04 32.63
C ASN A 212 -49.59 -0.93 32.49
N SER A 213 -48.69 -0.64 33.42
CA SER A 213 -47.55 -1.35 33.94
C SER A 213 -47.62 -2.88 34.09
N SER A 214 -46.44 -3.43 34.43
CA SER A 214 -46.25 -4.69 35.17
C SER A 214 -46.46 -5.93 34.29
N THR A 215 -45.66 -6.99 34.33
CA THR A 215 -44.78 -7.52 35.37
C THR A 215 -43.97 -8.67 34.76
N CYS A 216 -42.78 -8.85 35.34
CA CYS A 216 -42.05 -10.08 35.65
C CYS A 216 -42.21 -11.41 34.86
N ASP A 217 -41.06 -12.09 34.83
CA ASP A 217 -40.88 -13.53 35.07
C ASP A 217 -40.87 -14.56 33.91
N VAL A 218 -39.65 -15.11 33.79
CA VAL A 218 -39.29 -16.53 33.88
C VAL A 218 -39.22 -17.37 32.59
N MET A 219 -37.99 -17.88 32.44
CA MET A 219 -37.47 -19.06 31.72
C MET A 219 -38.46 -19.97 31.00
N SER A 220 -38.07 -20.45 29.81
CA SER A 220 -37.56 -21.83 29.68
C SER A 220 -37.02 -22.18 28.28
N ASN A 221 -36.03 -23.08 28.32
CA ASN A 221 -35.31 -23.79 27.26
C ASN A 221 -36.18 -24.31 26.10
N ALA A 222 -35.60 -24.42 24.90
CA ALA A 222 -35.04 -25.68 24.38
C ALA A 222 -34.91 -25.70 22.84
N THR A 223 -33.70 -26.02 22.38
CA THR A 223 -33.38 -26.95 21.27
C THR A 223 -34.11 -26.85 19.91
N GLY A 224 -33.36 -26.56 18.83
CA GLY A 224 -33.86 -26.79 17.47
C GLY A 224 -32.85 -26.54 16.36
N LYS A 225 -32.48 -27.61 15.63
CA LYS A 225 -31.41 -27.70 14.62
C LYS A 225 -31.60 -26.87 13.34
N LYS A 226 -30.44 -26.39 12.82
CA LYS A 226 -29.97 -26.33 11.41
C LYS A 226 -30.98 -26.00 10.29
N LYS A 227 -30.71 -24.93 9.52
CA LYS A 227 -30.74 -25.00 8.04
C LYS A 227 -29.78 -24.03 7.34
N LYS A 228 -28.83 -24.66 6.63
CA LYS A 228 -27.80 -24.12 5.75
C LYS A 228 -28.48 -23.51 4.50
N ARG A 229 -28.28 -22.23 4.19
CA ARG A 229 -28.61 -21.66 2.88
C ARG A 229 -27.39 -21.01 2.24
N ARG A 230 -26.82 -21.76 1.29
CA ARG A 230 -25.90 -21.27 0.25
C ARG A 230 -26.61 -20.19 -0.56
N ARG A 231 -25.96 -19.06 -0.81
CA ARG A 231 -26.33 -18.17 -1.92
C ARG A 231 -25.12 -17.91 -2.81
N LYS A 232 -25.40 -18.04 -4.11
CA LYS A 232 -24.49 -18.11 -5.26
C LYS A 232 -23.79 -16.78 -5.52
N ARG A 233 -22.61 -16.87 -6.12
CA ARG A 233 -21.89 -15.80 -6.82
C ARG A 233 -22.75 -15.26 -7.97
N ALA A 234 -22.80 -13.94 -8.13
CA ALA A 234 -23.19 -13.28 -9.35
C ALA A 234 -21.97 -12.51 -9.91
N VAL A 235 -21.81 -12.61 -11.22
CA VAL A 235 -20.84 -11.96 -12.09
C VAL A 235 -21.42 -10.62 -12.55
N GLY A 236 -20.56 -9.63 -12.82
CA GLY A 236 -20.89 -8.32 -13.40
C GLY A 236 -20.13 -7.25 -12.63
N GLY A 237 -19.05 -6.65 -13.13
CA GLY A 237 -18.93 -6.08 -14.46
C GLY A 237 -19.49 -4.66 -14.41
N GLY A 238 -18.73 -3.74 -13.81
CA GLY A 238 -19.10 -2.33 -13.64
C GLY A 238 -17.91 -1.45 -13.99
N HIS A 239 -17.69 -1.31 -15.29
CA HIS A 239 -16.83 -0.35 -15.94
C HIS A 239 -17.46 1.04 -15.77
N LEU A 240 -16.78 1.98 -15.10
CA LEU A 240 -17.20 3.38 -15.09
C LEU A 240 -16.26 4.17 -15.98
N HIS A 241 -16.79 4.43 -17.17
CA HIS A 241 -16.35 5.32 -18.21
C HIS A 241 -16.69 6.75 -17.79
N PHE A 242 -15.76 7.70 -17.97
CA PHE A 242 -16.03 9.13 -17.95
C PHE A 242 -15.15 9.76 -19.05
N GLY A 243 -15.66 9.74 -20.27
CA GLY A 243 -15.49 10.82 -21.25
C GLY A 243 -16.72 11.72 -21.16
N ASP A 244 -16.78 12.94 -21.65
CA ASP A 244 -15.88 13.83 -22.41
C ASP A 244 -16.37 15.25 -22.03
N ASP A 245 -15.51 16.24 -21.81
CA ASP A 245 -15.03 17.20 -22.81
C ASP A 245 -16.15 17.98 -23.52
N GLU A 246 -16.36 19.22 -23.05
CA GLU A 246 -16.71 20.45 -23.80
C GLU A 246 -16.34 21.60 -22.84
N GLY A 247 -15.71 22.72 -23.21
CA GLY A 247 -15.40 23.34 -24.49
C GLY A 247 -15.24 24.84 -24.18
N GLY A 248 -14.19 25.49 -24.69
CA GLY A 248 -13.97 26.92 -24.46
C GLY A 248 -12.57 27.40 -24.83
N GLU A 249 -12.38 27.61 -26.15
CA GLU A 249 -11.34 28.44 -26.81
C GLU A 249 -11.35 29.88 -26.23
N GLU A 250 -10.40 30.80 -26.39
CA GLU A 250 -9.42 31.22 -27.42
C GLU A 250 -8.28 31.97 -26.68
N GLY A 251 -7.08 32.25 -27.21
CA GLY A 251 -6.68 32.33 -28.60
C GLY A 251 -5.18 32.51 -28.77
N ALA A 252 -4.79 32.34 -30.03
CA ALA A 252 -3.43 32.40 -30.55
C ALA A 252 -2.98 33.82 -30.90
N SER A 253 -1.67 34.06 -30.76
CA SER A 253 -0.82 34.77 -31.74
C SER A 253 0.62 34.41 -31.34
N GLY A 254 1.46 33.78 -32.18
CA GLY A 254 1.99 34.31 -33.44
C GLY A 254 2.97 35.45 -33.11
N SER A 255 4.24 35.45 -33.46
CA SER A 255 5.03 34.67 -34.41
C SER A 255 6.52 35.06 -34.25
N GLU A 256 7.40 34.29 -34.87
CA GLU A 256 8.66 34.72 -35.54
C GLU A 256 9.84 35.24 -34.69
N ASP A 257 10.95 34.50 -34.67
CA ASP A 257 12.05 34.55 -35.65
C ASP A 257 13.02 35.70 -35.33
N ASN A 258 14.19 35.37 -34.76
CA ASN A 258 15.42 35.96 -35.30
C ASN A 258 16.65 35.14 -34.93
N ARG A 259 17.47 34.99 -35.96
CA ARG A 259 18.84 34.51 -35.97
C ARG A 259 19.76 35.49 -35.24
N GLU A 260 20.96 35.00 -34.99
CA GLU A 260 22.22 35.62 -35.44
C GLU A 260 23.30 35.79 -34.36
N ALA A 261 24.50 35.53 -34.85
CA ALA A 261 25.78 35.39 -34.19
C ALA A 261 26.29 36.68 -33.53
N THR A 262 27.21 36.52 -32.57
CA THR A 262 28.47 37.28 -32.46
C THR A 262 29.34 36.59 -31.41
N LYS A 263 30.51 36.05 -31.77
CA LYS A 263 31.82 36.70 -31.96
C LYS A 263 32.55 36.96 -30.63
N LYS A 264 33.65 36.20 -30.47
CA LYS A 264 35.00 36.55 -29.97
C LYS A 264 35.11 37.72 -28.98
N GLN A 265 35.83 37.50 -27.88
CA GLN A 265 37.17 38.07 -27.57
C GLN A 265 37.46 37.95 -26.05
N LYS A 266 38.61 37.35 -25.68
CA LYS A 266 39.82 38.04 -25.13
C LYS A 266 39.69 38.17 -23.60
N THR A 267 40.64 37.75 -22.79
CA THR A 267 42.09 37.86 -22.85
C THR A 267 42.71 36.81 -21.96
#